data_AF-A0A7Y8APA1-F1
#
_entry.id   AF-A0A7Y8APA1-F1
#
_cell.length_a   1.000
_cell.length_b   1.000
_cell.length_c   1.000
_cell.angle_alpha   90.00
_cell.angle_beta   90.00
_cell.angle_gamma   90.00
#
_symmetry.space_group_name_H-M   'P 1'
#
loop_
_entity.id
_entity.type
_entity.pdbx_description
1 polymer ?
#
loop_
_entity_poly.entity_id
_entity_poly.type
_entity_poly.pdbx_seq_one_letter_code
_entity_poly.pdbx_strand_id
1 'polypeptide(L)'
;MGLPTEAQTLDFTALAQPLGEADACGQNLEYDPQFLELEEEALGKPEVQYGDTITQAVEPNWKRVMVLAQPLLERSRDLRLAIWLTRAQLNLNGIAGLAAGLELVQALLEHCWDGLHPQLDPDDDNDPLLRINILAFLCEPAGVLRDVLDAPLVSARNLGAVTLRQFELASGEQSGEGENVSLAMIEGAFIEADPLELAATDAALTQALDLSVRIEQLLTEKVGVGRAIDLSGLATVLRRAGDVIRRRLPGEAPVDVAAVAAPIATAAAVAAPQALRGEINSREDARQTIDRLCTYFQTFEPASPVPILLQRAKKLIDKNFMELLQDLAPDGLAQLALVSGIRNSDD
;
A
#
# COMPACT_ATOMS: atom_id res chain seq x y z
N MET A 1 1.11 -18.69 35.04
CA MET A 1 2.48 -18.87 34.51
C MET A 1 2.78 -17.66 33.67
N GLY A 2 3.76 -16.84 34.07
CA GLY A 2 4.14 -15.64 33.32
C GLY A 2 4.70 -16.03 31.96
N LEU A 3 4.17 -15.44 30.90
CA LEU A 3 4.74 -15.56 29.57
C LEU A 3 6.13 -14.90 29.59
N PRO A 4 7.19 -15.58 29.09
CA PRO A 4 8.51 -14.98 28.97
C PRO A 4 8.40 -13.70 28.13
N THR A 5 8.89 -12.59 28.69
CA THR A 5 8.72 -11.22 28.16
C THR A 5 9.80 -10.82 27.16
N GLU A 6 10.65 -11.77 26.73
CA GLU A 6 11.62 -11.55 25.67
C GLU A 6 11.12 -12.28 24.43
N ALA A 7 10.40 -11.56 23.56
CA ALA A 7 10.17 -12.03 22.20
C ALA A 7 11.55 -12.17 21.54
N GLN A 8 12.02 -13.40 21.33
CA GLN A 8 13.21 -13.65 20.54
C GLN A 8 13.06 -12.93 19.20
N THR A 9 14.08 -12.15 18.82
CA THR A 9 14.15 -11.56 17.49
C THR A 9 14.15 -12.70 16.48
N LEU A 10 13.10 -12.78 15.66
CA LEU A 10 13.03 -13.79 14.61
C LEU A 10 14.13 -13.53 13.57
N ASP A 11 14.88 -14.57 13.24
CA ASP A 11 15.83 -14.54 12.13
C ASP A 11 15.07 -14.76 10.82
N PHE A 12 14.58 -13.66 10.24
CA PHE A 12 13.82 -13.69 8.99
C PHE A 12 14.62 -14.27 7.81
N THR A 13 15.95 -14.12 7.82
CA THR A 13 16.81 -14.72 6.79
C THR A 13 16.77 -16.24 6.86
N ALA A 14 16.86 -16.82 8.06
CA ALA A 14 16.72 -18.26 8.25
C ALA A 14 15.31 -18.77 7.91
N LEU A 15 14.28 -17.99 8.28
CA LEU A 15 12.88 -18.33 8.02
C LEU A 15 12.49 -18.31 6.53
N ALA A 16 13.27 -17.64 5.69
CA ALA A 16 13.08 -17.64 4.24
C ALA A 16 13.75 -18.83 3.52
N GLN A 17 14.60 -19.60 4.21
CA GLN A 17 15.30 -20.75 3.61
C GLN A 17 14.40 -21.99 3.52
N PRO A 18 14.54 -22.83 2.49
CA PRO A 18 13.86 -24.11 2.43
C PRO A 18 14.05 -24.97 3.68
N LEU A 19 13.01 -25.72 4.08
CA LEU A 19 13.00 -26.56 5.29
C LEU A 19 13.73 -27.91 5.14
N GLY A 20 14.23 -28.25 3.94
CA GLY A 20 14.96 -29.49 3.67
C GLY A 20 15.12 -29.79 2.17
N GLU A 21 15.69 -30.95 1.82
CA GLU A 21 16.00 -31.33 0.43
C GLU A 21 14.83 -31.97 -0.34
N ALA A 22 13.89 -32.64 0.34
CA ALA A 22 12.83 -33.44 -0.31
C ALA A 22 11.43 -32.78 -0.28
N ASP A 23 11.23 -31.81 0.61
CA ASP A 23 9.97 -31.08 0.81
C ASP A 23 10.30 -29.63 1.18
N ALA A 24 10.79 -28.88 0.19
CA ALA A 24 11.48 -27.59 0.39
C ALA A 24 10.68 -26.57 1.23
N CYS A 25 9.35 -26.70 1.28
CA CYS A 25 8.46 -25.75 1.94
C CYS A 25 7.61 -26.36 3.06
N GLY A 26 7.84 -27.63 3.42
CA GLY A 26 7.17 -28.27 4.55
C GLY A 26 5.66 -28.52 4.33
N GLN A 27 4.91 -28.63 5.43
CA GLN A 27 3.52 -29.09 5.45
C GLN A 27 2.53 -28.00 5.03
N ASN A 28 1.42 -28.37 4.37
CA ASN A 28 0.25 -27.49 4.27
C ASN A 28 -0.47 -27.49 5.63
N LEU A 29 -0.63 -26.30 6.22
CA LEU A 29 -1.17 -26.11 7.58
C LEU A 29 -2.62 -25.63 7.59
N GLU A 30 -3.33 -25.62 6.46
CA GLU A 30 -4.70 -25.07 6.33
C GLU A 30 -5.69 -25.58 7.39
N TYR A 31 -5.58 -26.84 7.83
CA TYR A 31 -6.43 -27.44 8.86
C TYR A 31 -5.72 -27.64 10.20
N ASP A 32 -4.50 -27.14 10.37
CA ASP A 32 -3.77 -27.24 11.62
C ASP A 32 -4.46 -26.35 12.69
N PRO A 33 -4.80 -26.87 13.88
CA PRO A 33 -5.50 -26.09 14.90
C PRO A 33 -4.76 -24.81 15.32
N GLN A 34 -3.42 -24.81 15.33
CA GLN A 34 -2.63 -23.63 15.68
C GLN A 34 -2.64 -22.60 14.55
N PHE A 35 -2.73 -23.04 13.29
CA PHE A 35 -2.87 -22.16 12.14
C PHE A 35 -4.24 -21.46 12.16
N LEU A 36 -5.31 -22.21 12.43
CA LEU A 36 -6.67 -21.67 12.55
C LEU A 36 -6.77 -20.67 13.73
N GLU A 37 -6.18 -21.01 14.88
CA GLU A 37 -6.11 -20.09 16.02
C GLU A 37 -5.35 -18.80 15.67
N LEU A 38 -4.25 -18.92 14.94
CA LEU A 38 -3.49 -17.75 14.48
C LEU A 38 -4.31 -16.89 13.52
N GLU A 39 -5.00 -17.50 12.57
CA GLU A 39 -5.85 -16.80 11.60
C GLU A 39 -6.96 -16.00 12.32
N GLU A 40 -7.66 -16.61 13.28
CA GLU A 40 -8.66 -15.92 14.09
C GLU A 40 -8.07 -14.72 14.85
N GLU A 41 -6.88 -14.87 15.44
CA GLU A 41 -6.20 -13.79 16.16
C GLU A 41 -5.72 -12.67 15.22
N ALA A 42 -5.28 -13.00 14.01
CA ALA A 42 -4.76 -12.05 13.02
C ALA A 42 -5.88 -11.26 12.33
N LEU A 43 -7.07 -11.85 12.17
CA LEU A 43 -8.26 -11.19 11.63
C LEU A 43 -8.92 -10.25 12.64
N GLY A 44 -8.81 -10.55 13.94
CA GLY A 44 -9.56 -9.84 14.97
C GLY A 44 -11.07 -10.07 14.84
N LYS A 45 -11.88 -9.17 15.39
CA LYS A 45 -13.35 -9.25 15.29
C LYS A 45 -13.90 -7.89 14.86
N PRO A 46 -14.70 -7.80 13.79
CA PRO A 46 -15.34 -6.55 13.41
C PRO A 46 -16.41 -6.17 14.44
N GLU A 47 -16.84 -4.91 14.40
CA GLU A 47 -18.02 -4.48 15.15
C GLU A 47 -19.27 -5.20 14.63
N VAL A 48 -20.12 -5.66 15.55
CA VAL A 48 -21.38 -6.35 15.21
C VAL A 48 -22.54 -5.69 15.96
N GLN A 49 -23.57 -5.29 15.21
CA GLN A 49 -24.82 -4.80 15.78
C GLN A 49 -25.92 -5.87 15.68
N TYR A 50 -26.51 -6.23 16.82
CA TYR A 50 -27.66 -7.12 16.89
C TYR A 50 -28.81 -6.43 17.63
N GLY A 51 -29.80 -5.96 16.87
CA GLY A 51 -30.85 -5.07 17.38
C GLY A 51 -30.23 -3.79 17.95
N ASP A 52 -30.43 -3.56 19.25
CA ASP A 52 -29.89 -2.40 19.97
C ASP A 52 -28.51 -2.67 20.62
N THR A 53 -27.98 -3.90 20.52
CA THR A 53 -26.69 -4.27 21.13
C THR A 53 -25.56 -4.11 20.11
N ILE A 54 -24.58 -3.26 20.42
CA ILE A 54 -23.36 -3.07 19.62
C ILE A 54 -22.20 -3.77 20.35
N THR A 55 -21.59 -4.75 19.70
CA THR A 55 -20.34 -5.39 20.15
C THR A 55 -19.19 -4.72 19.41
N GLN A 56 -18.33 -3.99 20.14
CA GLN A 56 -17.22 -3.26 19.55
C GLN A 56 -16.22 -4.20 18.85
N ALA A 57 -15.54 -3.66 17.84
CA ALA A 57 -14.46 -4.35 17.19
C ALA A 57 -13.35 -4.72 18.20
N VAL A 58 -12.75 -5.89 18.00
CA VAL A 58 -11.57 -6.36 18.71
C VAL A 58 -10.42 -6.36 17.70
N GLU A 59 -9.46 -5.46 17.90
CA GLU A 59 -8.26 -5.41 17.06
C GLU A 59 -7.38 -6.67 17.27
N PRO A 60 -6.61 -7.09 16.27
CA PRO A 60 -5.71 -8.23 16.37
C PRO A 60 -4.70 -8.12 17.51
N ASN A 61 -4.42 -9.25 18.19
CA ASN A 61 -3.37 -9.30 19.20
C ASN A 61 -2.04 -9.67 18.55
N TRP A 62 -1.31 -8.67 18.05
CA TRP A 62 -0.05 -8.88 17.32
C TRP A 62 1.02 -9.63 18.11
N LYS A 63 1.09 -9.47 19.44
CA LYS A 63 2.02 -10.25 20.28
C LYS A 63 1.66 -11.73 20.27
N ARG A 64 0.37 -12.06 20.32
CA ARG A 64 -0.12 -13.44 20.25
C ARG A 64 0.06 -14.03 18.85
N VAL A 65 -0.19 -13.25 17.80
CA VAL A 65 0.08 -13.65 16.41
C VAL A 65 1.56 -14.07 16.26
N MET A 66 2.50 -13.26 16.78
CA MET A 66 3.94 -13.61 16.77
C MET A 66 4.24 -14.92 17.49
N VAL A 67 3.68 -15.13 18.68
CA VAL A 67 3.90 -16.34 19.48
C VAL A 67 3.33 -17.59 18.78
N LEU A 68 2.15 -17.47 18.18
CA LEU A 68 1.51 -18.58 17.46
C LEU A 68 2.23 -18.90 16.14
N ALA A 69 2.78 -17.89 15.46
CA ALA A 69 3.43 -18.05 14.17
C ALA A 69 4.75 -18.82 14.25
N GLN A 70 5.52 -18.60 15.32
CA GLN A 70 6.88 -19.14 15.47
C GLN A 70 6.97 -20.68 15.29
N PRO A 71 6.18 -21.51 15.99
CA PRO A 71 6.23 -22.97 15.78
C PRO A 71 5.70 -23.41 14.40
N LEU A 72 4.85 -22.62 13.74
CA LEU A 72 4.32 -22.93 12.41
C LEU A 72 5.37 -22.71 11.33
N LEU A 73 6.19 -21.67 11.48
CA LEU A 73 7.31 -21.38 10.61
C LEU A 73 8.41 -22.44 10.64
N GLU A 74 8.52 -23.25 11.68
CA GLU A 74 9.47 -24.39 11.67
C GLU A 74 8.97 -25.54 10.79
N ARG A 75 7.68 -25.55 10.46
CA ARG A 75 6.99 -26.67 9.80
C ARG A 75 6.51 -26.35 8.39
N SER A 76 6.35 -25.06 8.06
CA SER A 76 5.81 -24.61 6.79
C SER A 76 6.39 -23.28 6.31
N ARG A 77 6.60 -23.20 4.99
CA ARG A 77 6.77 -21.96 4.25
C ARG A 77 5.42 -21.66 3.62
N ASP A 78 4.66 -20.80 4.26
CA ASP A 78 3.31 -20.43 3.84
C ASP A 78 3.21 -18.91 3.70
N LEU A 79 2.69 -18.47 2.57
CA LEU A 79 2.56 -17.07 2.23
C LEU A 79 1.56 -16.34 3.15
N ARG A 80 0.52 -17.03 3.63
CA ARG A 80 -0.44 -16.48 4.60
C ARG A 80 0.26 -16.17 5.92
N LEU A 81 1.09 -17.09 6.41
CA LEU A 81 1.93 -16.88 7.60
C LEU A 81 2.85 -15.68 7.41
N ALA A 82 3.50 -15.58 6.25
CA ALA A 82 4.40 -14.47 5.94
C ALA A 82 3.68 -13.11 5.96
N ILE A 83 2.46 -13.02 5.43
CA ILE A 83 1.65 -11.79 5.48
C ILE A 83 1.26 -11.44 6.92
N TRP A 84 0.76 -12.39 7.72
CA TRP A 84 0.39 -12.12 9.11
C TRP A 84 1.59 -11.72 9.97
N LEU A 85 2.75 -12.36 9.75
CA LEU A 85 4.00 -11.96 10.40
C LEU A 85 4.47 -10.58 9.99
N THR A 86 4.37 -10.24 8.70
CA THR A 86 4.70 -8.90 8.20
C THR A 86 3.86 -7.84 8.91
N ARG A 87 2.55 -8.08 9.02
CA ARG A 87 1.63 -7.18 9.71
C ARG A 87 1.90 -7.12 11.21
N ALA A 88 2.16 -8.25 11.86
CA ALA A 88 2.51 -8.28 13.29
C ALA A 88 3.83 -7.55 13.58
N GLN A 89 4.84 -7.72 12.73
CA GLN A 89 6.12 -7.02 12.84
C GLN A 89 5.95 -5.51 12.67
N LEU A 90 5.19 -5.07 11.67
CA LEU A 90 4.87 -3.65 11.48
C LEU A 90 4.24 -3.05 12.75
N ASN A 91 3.25 -3.73 13.33
CA ASN A 91 2.54 -3.22 14.50
C ASN A 91 3.36 -3.29 15.81
N LEU A 92 4.35 -4.16 15.90
CA LEU A 92 5.19 -4.31 17.11
C LEU A 92 6.50 -3.52 17.04
N ASN A 93 7.06 -3.39 15.84
CA ASN A 93 8.41 -2.86 15.61
C ASN A 93 8.43 -1.71 14.57
N GLY A 94 7.26 -1.18 14.21
CA GLY A 94 7.13 -0.07 13.28
C GLY A 94 7.64 -0.40 11.88
N ILE A 95 8.18 0.61 11.19
CA ILE A 95 8.62 0.45 9.80
C ILE A 95 9.79 -0.55 9.65
N ALA A 96 10.68 -0.64 10.65
CA ALA A 96 11.73 -1.66 10.65
C ALA A 96 11.14 -3.08 10.63
N GLY A 97 10.02 -3.29 11.34
CA GLY A 97 9.28 -4.54 11.30
C GLY A 97 8.64 -4.83 9.93
N LEU A 98 8.08 -3.81 9.28
CA LEU A 98 7.57 -3.96 7.91
C LEU A 98 8.68 -4.35 6.93
N ALA A 99 9.84 -3.69 6.99
CA ALA A 99 10.96 -4.01 6.12
C ALA A 99 11.40 -5.48 6.28
N ALA A 100 11.53 -5.95 7.53
CA ALA A 100 11.86 -7.35 7.81
C ALA A 100 10.79 -8.33 7.31
N GLY A 101 9.50 -8.00 7.45
CA GLY A 101 8.41 -8.81 6.93
C GLY A 101 8.38 -8.88 5.39
N LEU A 102 8.58 -7.74 4.72
CA LEU A 102 8.69 -7.70 3.26
C LEU A 102 9.91 -8.46 2.75
N GLU A 103 11.02 -8.46 3.49
CA GLU A 103 12.21 -9.24 3.17
C GLU A 103 11.90 -10.75 3.21
N LEU A 104 11.15 -11.21 4.21
CA LEU A 104 10.66 -12.59 4.26
C LEU A 104 9.79 -12.91 3.04
N VAL A 105 8.79 -12.08 2.73
CA VAL A 105 7.89 -12.31 1.60
C VAL A 105 8.70 -12.37 0.30
N GLN A 106 9.59 -11.41 0.05
CA GLN A 106 10.43 -11.38 -1.13
C GLN A 106 11.30 -12.63 -1.24
N ALA A 107 11.97 -13.02 -0.15
CA ALA A 107 12.88 -14.16 -0.15
C ALA A 107 12.13 -15.50 -0.29
N LEU A 108 10.91 -15.63 0.23
CA LEU A 108 10.05 -16.80 -0.01
C LEU A 108 9.63 -16.91 -1.47
N LEU A 109 9.25 -15.79 -2.09
CA LEU A 109 8.89 -15.76 -3.51
C LEU A 109 10.08 -16.05 -4.41
N GLU A 110 11.29 -15.65 -4.02
CA GLU A 110 12.51 -15.90 -4.78
C GLU A 110 12.97 -17.36 -4.66
N HIS A 111 13.11 -17.87 -3.42
CA HIS A 111 13.78 -19.15 -3.15
C HIS A 111 12.82 -20.35 -3.03
N CYS A 112 11.55 -20.10 -2.68
CA CYS A 112 10.61 -21.14 -2.31
C CYS A 112 9.41 -21.24 -3.27
N TRP A 113 9.38 -20.49 -4.39
CA TRP A 113 8.22 -20.37 -5.26
C TRP A 113 7.51 -21.69 -5.58
N ASP A 114 8.23 -22.74 -6.00
CA ASP A 114 7.59 -23.97 -6.48
C ASP A 114 6.87 -24.72 -5.35
N GLY A 115 7.43 -24.74 -4.14
CA GLY A 115 6.88 -25.47 -2.99
C GLY A 115 6.03 -24.64 -2.04
N LEU A 116 6.05 -23.30 -2.16
CA LEU A 116 5.43 -22.36 -1.22
C LEU A 116 3.94 -22.63 -1.05
N HIS A 117 3.44 -22.61 0.19
CA HIS A 117 2.01 -22.76 0.45
C HIS A 117 1.26 -21.43 0.31
N PRO A 118 0.02 -21.40 -0.25
CA PRO A 118 -0.65 -22.49 -0.96
C PRO A 118 0.10 -22.91 -2.23
N GLN A 119 0.25 -24.23 -2.43
CA GLN A 119 0.97 -24.77 -3.58
C GLN A 119 0.19 -24.54 -4.88
N LEU A 120 0.93 -24.37 -5.98
CA LEU A 120 0.34 -24.35 -7.31
C LEU A 120 -0.11 -25.76 -7.67
N ASP A 121 -1.30 -25.89 -8.24
CA ASP A 121 -1.86 -27.18 -8.64
C ASP A 121 -1.55 -27.47 -10.12
N PRO A 122 -0.74 -28.50 -10.44
CA PRO A 122 -0.48 -28.89 -11.82
C PRO A 122 -1.74 -29.31 -12.60
N ASP A 123 -2.79 -29.76 -11.92
CA ASP A 123 -4.07 -30.12 -12.54
C ASP A 123 -4.91 -28.88 -12.90
N ASP A 124 -4.57 -27.70 -12.35
CA ASP A 124 -5.21 -26.39 -12.62
C ASP A 124 -4.23 -25.40 -13.29
N ASP A 125 -3.40 -25.90 -14.22
CA ASP A 125 -2.42 -25.12 -15.00
C ASP A 125 -1.46 -24.25 -14.14
N ASN A 126 -1.21 -24.68 -12.90
CA ASN A 126 -0.46 -23.93 -11.90
C ASN A 126 -1.01 -22.51 -11.69
N ASP A 127 -2.34 -22.32 -11.63
CA ASP A 127 -2.96 -21.00 -11.42
C ASP A 127 -2.45 -20.34 -10.13
N PRO A 128 -1.78 -19.17 -10.21
CA PRO A 128 -1.26 -18.47 -9.04
C PRO A 128 -2.31 -17.65 -8.29
N LEU A 129 -3.59 -17.64 -8.69
CA LEU A 129 -4.63 -16.74 -8.17
C LEU A 129 -4.68 -16.66 -6.64
N LEU A 130 -4.58 -17.80 -5.93
CA LEU A 130 -4.59 -17.82 -4.47
C LEU A 130 -3.42 -17.04 -3.88
N ARG A 131 -2.21 -17.21 -4.42
CA ARG A 131 -1.02 -16.47 -3.97
C ARG A 131 -1.13 -14.98 -4.26
N ILE A 132 -1.65 -14.63 -5.43
CA ILE A 132 -1.87 -13.23 -5.82
C ILE A 132 -2.88 -12.56 -4.86
N ASN A 133 -3.97 -13.25 -4.52
CA ASN A 133 -4.96 -12.75 -3.56
C ASN A 133 -4.37 -12.57 -2.16
N ILE A 134 -3.49 -13.47 -1.72
CA ILE A 134 -2.81 -13.33 -0.43
C ILE A 134 -1.87 -12.10 -0.45
N LEU A 135 -1.12 -11.90 -1.53
CA LEU A 135 -0.22 -10.74 -1.66
C LEU A 135 -0.98 -9.41 -1.74
N ALA A 136 -2.23 -9.42 -2.19
CA ALA A 136 -3.09 -8.23 -2.20
C ALA A 136 -3.33 -7.62 -0.82
N PHE A 137 -3.21 -8.40 0.25
CA PHE A 137 -3.30 -7.87 1.61
C PHE A 137 -2.21 -6.85 1.95
N LEU A 138 -1.07 -6.85 1.24
CA LEU A 138 -0.03 -5.82 1.38
C LEU A 138 -0.52 -4.41 0.97
N CYS A 139 -1.55 -4.35 0.14
CA CYS A 139 -2.18 -3.11 -0.33
C CYS A 139 -3.59 -2.90 0.23
N GLU A 140 -4.02 -3.68 1.24
CA GLU A 140 -5.36 -3.53 1.79
C GLU A 140 -5.50 -2.20 2.56
N PRO A 141 -6.46 -1.33 2.19
CA PRO A 141 -6.62 -0.01 2.82
C PRO A 141 -6.92 -0.06 4.32
N ALA A 142 -7.72 -1.04 4.76
CA ALA A 142 -8.09 -1.24 6.16
C ALA A 142 -7.09 -2.15 6.92
N GLY A 143 -6.12 -2.72 6.21
CA GLY A 143 -5.09 -3.61 6.73
C GLY A 143 -3.73 -2.92 6.73
N VAL A 144 -2.77 -3.46 5.97
CA VAL A 144 -1.38 -3.01 5.97
C VAL A 144 -1.24 -1.52 5.68
N LEU A 145 -2.02 -0.94 4.76
CA LEU A 145 -1.88 0.49 4.45
C LEU A 145 -2.30 1.39 5.62
N ARG A 146 -3.36 1.02 6.34
CA ARG A 146 -3.75 1.70 7.60
C ARG A 146 -2.63 1.60 8.61
N ASP A 147 -2.08 0.40 8.81
CA ASP A 147 -1.03 0.15 9.80
C ASP A 147 0.24 0.95 9.48
N VAL A 148 0.61 1.12 8.19
CA VAL A 148 1.75 1.97 7.79
C VAL A 148 1.48 3.45 8.06
N LEU A 149 0.25 3.91 7.79
CA LEU A 149 -0.14 5.30 8.09
C LEU A 149 -0.08 5.61 9.58
N ASP A 150 -0.40 4.62 10.42
CA ASP A 150 -0.45 4.70 11.89
C ASP A 150 0.87 4.30 12.57
N ALA A 151 1.86 3.82 11.81
CA ALA A 151 3.17 3.50 12.34
C ALA A 151 3.93 4.78 12.78
N PRO A 152 4.63 4.77 13.94
CA PRO A 152 5.45 5.90 14.36
C PRO A 152 6.57 6.20 13.37
N LEU A 153 6.63 7.43 12.87
CA LEU A 153 7.79 7.95 12.13
C LEU A 153 8.84 8.57 13.06
N VAL A 154 8.38 9.14 14.17
CA VAL A 154 9.22 9.71 15.22
C VAL A 154 8.46 9.66 16.55
N SER A 155 9.17 9.55 17.68
CA SER A 155 8.58 9.61 19.02
C SER A 155 9.17 10.78 19.80
N ALA A 156 8.32 11.69 20.27
CA ALA A 156 8.73 12.84 21.09
C ALA A 156 8.20 12.71 22.52
N ARG A 157 8.94 13.23 23.50
CA ARG A 157 8.64 13.04 24.94
C ARG A 157 7.27 13.58 25.35
N ASN A 158 6.86 14.71 24.79
CA ASN A 158 5.63 15.41 25.18
C ASN A 158 4.45 15.11 24.25
N LEU A 159 4.72 14.69 23.02
CA LEU A 159 3.71 14.47 21.99
C LEU A 159 3.41 12.99 21.77
N GLY A 160 4.31 12.10 22.19
CA GLY A 160 4.25 10.68 21.89
C GLY A 160 4.68 10.38 20.45
N ALA A 161 4.15 9.28 19.92
CA ALA A 161 4.40 8.87 18.54
C ALA A 161 3.73 9.83 17.56
N VAL A 162 4.49 10.29 16.58
CA VAL A 162 4.01 11.04 15.42
C VAL A 162 3.98 10.12 14.22
N THR A 163 2.83 10.07 13.55
CA THR A 163 2.54 9.17 12.44
C THR A 163 2.39 9.92 11.11
N LEU A 164 2.44 9.20 9.99
CA LEU A 164 2.16 9.82 8.68
C LEU A 164 0.72 10.36 8.64
N ARG A 165 -0.26 9.64 9.20
CA ARG A 165 -1.66 10.10 9.26
C ARG A 165 -1.78 11.45 9.95
N GLN A 166 -1.15 11.62 11.12
CA GLN A 166 -1.17 12.89 11.84
C GLN A 166 -0.51 14.01 11.05
N PHE A 167 0.60 13.71 10.35
CA PHE A 167 1.25 14.68 9.48
C PHE A 167 0.34 15.12 8.32
N GLU A 168 -0.34 14.19 7.65
CA GLU A 168 -1.27 14.47 6.55
C GLU A 168 -2.47 15.30 7.02
N LEU A 169 -3.04 14.97 8.19
CA LEU A 169 -4.13 15.74 8.81
C LEU A 169 -3.69 17.15 9.23
N ALA A 170 -2.44 17.32 9.69
CA ALA A 170 -1.91 18.62 10.08
C ALA A 170 -1.47 19.48 8.88
N SER A 171 -1.12 18.86 7.75
CA SER A 171 -0.62 19.52 6.53
C SER A 171 -1.73 19.89 5.53
N GLY A 172 -2.94 19.36 5.69
CA GLY A 172 -4.11 19.63 4.84
C GLY A 172 -5.37 19.97 5.64
N GLU A 173 -6.27 20.78 5.06
CA GLU A 173 -7.50 21.35 5.66
C GLU A 173 -8.59 20.33 6.05
N GLN A 174 -8.27 19.13 6.55
CA GLN A 174 -9.27 18.23 7.14
C GLN A 174 -9.50 18.62 8.60
N SER A 175 -10.48 19.50 8.81
CA SER A 175 -11.04 19.79 10.14
C SER A 175 -11.83 18.58 10.64
N GLY A 176 -11.13 17.58 11.18
CA GLY A 176 -11.75 16.52 12.00
C GLY A 176 -11.91 17.00 13.44
N GLU A 177 -13.01 16.63 14.10
CA GLU A 177 -13.20 16.85 15.53
C GLU A 177 -12.30 15.89 16.32
N GLY A 178 -11.17 16.42 16.81
CA GLY A 178 -10.21 15.71 17.67
C GLY A 178 -9.16 16.67 18.23
N GLU A 179 -8.37 16.21 19.21
CA GLU A 179 -7.16 16.90 19.70
C GLU A 179 -6.13 16.96 18.56
N ASN A 180 -6.33 17.87 17.62
CA ASN A 180 -5.49 17.97 16.42
C ASN A 180 -4.11 18.48 16.82
N VAL A 181 -3.11 17.61 16.68
CA VAL A 181 -1.71 17.96 16.77
C VAL A 181 -1.40 18.96 15.66
N SER A 182 -0.98 20.17 16.04
CA SER A 182 -0.63 21.20 15.04
C SER A 182 0.63 20.82 14.28
N LEU A 183 0.76 21.31 13.03
CA LEU A 183 1.98 21.12 12.25
C LEU A 183 3.22 21.60 13.01
N ALA A 184 3.13 22.71 13.74
CA ALA A 184 4.23 23.23 14.56
C ALA A 184 4.66 22.28 15.69
N MET A 185 3.73 21.55 16.31
CA MET A 185 4.05 20.53 17.31
C MET A 185 4.75 19.32 16.68
N ILE A 186 4.31 18.92 15.48
CA ILE A 186 4.97 17.85 14.71
C ILE A 186 6.39 18.28 14.33
N GLU A 187 6.59 19.50 13.83
CA GLU A 187 7.93 20.01 13.53
C GLU A 187 8.84 20.00 14.77
N GLY A 188 8.30 20.43 15.93
CA GLY A 188 9.02 20.36 17.20
C GLY A 188 9.46 18.93 17.55
N ALA A 189 8.60 17.93 17.33
CA ALA A 189 8.92 16.53 17.57
C ALA A 189 10.08 16.02 16.70
N PHE A 190 10.13 16.42 15.42
CA PHE A 190 11.26 16.08 14.55
C PHE A 190 12.55 16.80 14.91
N ILE A 191 12.47 18.04 15.41
CA ILE A 191 13.65 18.80 15.87
C ILE A 191 14.26 18.17 17.13
N GLU A 192 13.43 17.65 18.03
CA GLU A 192 13.87 17.00 19.28
C GLU A 192 14.32 15.54 19.10
N ALA A 193 14.05 14.95 17.93
CA ALA A 193 14.32 13.56 17.63
C ALA A 193 15.83 13.23 17.66
N ASP A 194 16.17 12.00 18.07
CA ASP A 194 17.53 11.50 17.89
C ASP A 194 17.80 11.32 16.37
N PRO A 195 18.81 12.01 15.80
CA PRO A 195 19.14 11.88 14.39
C PRO A 195 19.46 10.44 13.96
N LEU A 196 19.98 9.60 14.86
CA LEU A 196 20.26 8.19 14.56
C LEU A 196 18.97 7.37 14.44
N GLU A 197 17.98 7.60 15.29
CA GLU A 197 16.67 6.94 15.22
C GLU A 197 15.89 7.39 13.97
N LEU A 198 15.97 8.68 13.64
CA LEU A 198 15.35 9.22 12.44
C LEU A 198 15.99 8.65 11.16
N ALA A 199 17.32 8.55 11.11
CA ALA A 199 18.04 7.94 9.99
C ALA A 199 17.76 6.43 9.87
N ALA A 200 17.61 5.71 11.00
CA ALA A 200 17.22 4.31 10.98
C ALA A 200 15.81 4.10 10.42
N THR A 201 14.87 5.00 10.76
CA THR A 201 13.51 4.97 10.23
C THR A 201 13.48 5.26 8.73
N ASP A 202 14.27 6.23 8.26
CA ASP A 202 14.44 6.51 6.82
C ASP A 202 15.03 5.31 6.05
N ALA A 203 16.07 4.68 6.60
CA ALA A 203 16.67 3.50 6.01
C ALA A 203 15.67 2.34 5.90
N ALA A 204 14.84 2.13 6.93
CA ALA A 204 13.79 1.12 6.91
C ALA A 204 12.69 1.43 5.89
N LEU A 205 12.30 2.71 5.72
CA LEU A 205 11.35 3.13 4.69
C LEU A 205 11.90 2.89 3.28
N THR A 206 13.16 3.26 3.04
CA THR A 206 13.85 2.98 1.77
C THR A 206 13.91 1.49 1.49
N GLN A 207 14.29 0.68 2.48
CA GLN A 207 14.36 -0.78 2.33
C GLN A 207 12.98 -1.38 2.02
N ALA A 208 11.94 -0.99 2.77
CA ALA A 208 10.58 -1.47 2.53
C ALA A 208 10.06 -1.08 1.13
N LEU A 209 10.38 0.14 0.68
CA LEU A 209 10.03 0.60 -0.67
C LEU A 209 10.72 -0.25 -1.75
N ASP A 210 12.03 -0.45 -1.63
CA ASP A 210 12.79 -1.27 -2.57
C ASP A 210 12.29 -2.72 -2.61
N LEU A 211 11.97 -3.30 -1.46
CA LEU A 211 11.40 -4.65 -1.36
C LEU A 211 10.02 -4.72 -2.03
N SER A 212 9.15 -3.72 -1.84
CA SER A 212 7.84 -3.70 -2.50
C SER A 212 7.97 -3.72 -4.04
N VAL A 213 8.92 -2.97 -4.58
CA VAL A 213 9.21 -2.94 -6.03
C VAL A 213 9.80 -4.27 -6.50
N ARG A 214 10.72 -4.88 -5.74
CA ARG A 214 11.30 -6.19 -6.08
C ARG A 214 10.27 -7.31 -6.04
N ILE A 215 9.35 -7.30 -5.08
CA ILE A 215 8.24 -8.27 -5.02
C ILE A 215 7.39 -8.15 -6.29
N GLU A 216 7.00 -6.94 -6.70
CA GLU A 216 6.22 -6.73 -7.93
C GLU A 216 6.96 -7.22 -9.19
N GLN A 217 8.28 -6.95 -9.27
CA GLN A 217 9.14 -7.45 -10.35
C GLN A 217 9.18 -8.97 -10.40
N LEU A 218 9.43 -9.63 -9.26
CA LEU A 218 9.46 -11.09 -9.16
C LEU A 218 8.11 -11.70 -9.55
N LEU A 219 6.99 -11.12 -9.11
CA LEU A 219 5.67 -11.61 -9.51
C LEU A 219 5.45 -11.47 -11.01
N THR A 220 5.85 -10.33 -11.58
CA THR A 220 5.77 -10.11 -13.02
C THR A 220 6.60 -11.14 -13.79
N GLU A 221 7.79 -11.48 -13.32
CA GLU A 221 8.65 -12.51 -13.92
C GLU A 221 8.03 -13.91 -13.81
N LYS A 222 7.43 -14.25 -12.66
CA LYS A 222 6.86 -15.58 -12.40
C LYS A 222 5.53 -15.83 -13.09
N VAL A 223 4.62 -14.84 -13.08
CA VAL A 223 3.23 -15.04 -13.52
C VAL A 223 2.83 -14.22 -14.75
N GLY A 224 3.68 -13.28 -15.16
CA GLY A 224 3.45 -12.35 -16.27
C GLY A 224 2.68 -11.08 -15.86
N VAL A 225 2.88 -10.01 -16.63
CA VAL A 225 2.30 -8.67 -16.36
C VAL A 225 0.78 -8.69 -16.16
N GLY A 226 0.05 -9.54 -16.88
CA GLY A 226 -1.42 -9.60 -16.81
C GLY A 226 -1.98 -10.28 -15.56
N ARG A 227 -1.15 -10.97 -14.76
CA ARG A 227 -1.56 -11.69 -13.54
C ARG A 227 -0.86 -11.19 -12.28
N ALA A 228 0.22 -10.42 -12.42
CA ALA A 228 0.88 -9.79 -11.28
C ALA A 228 -0.02 -8.73 -10.64
N ILE A 229 0.10 -8.58 -9.32
CA ILE A 229 -0.61 -7.54 -8.58
C ILE A 229 0.18 -6.22 -8.60
N ASP A 230 -0.57 -5.11 -8.62
CA ASP A 230 -0.03 -3.76 -8.45
C ASP A 230 0.23 -3.47 -6.96
N LEU A 231 1.50 -3.24 -6.60
CA LEU A 231 1.91 -2.84 -5.25
C LEU A 231 2.17 -1.33 -5.13
N SER A 232 1.80 -0.53 -6.13
CA SER A 232 1.99 0.92 -6.15
C SER A 232 1.32 1.65 -4.99
N GLY A 233 0.23 1.11 -4.45
CA GLY A 233 -0.44 1.64 -3.26
C GLY A 233 0.48 1.67 -2.06
N LEU A 234 1.13 0.55 -1.74
CA LEU A 234 2.11 0.46 -0.65
C LEU A 234 3.32 1.35 -0.93
N ALA A 235 3.89 1.26 -2.13
CA ALA A 235 5.06 2.06 -2.52
C ALA A 235 4.81 3.57 -2.40
N THR A 236 3.58 4.03 -2.68
CA THR A 236 3.19 5.44 -2.57
C THR A 236 3.10 5.90 -1.12
N VAL A 237 2.55 5.09 -0.22
CA VAL A 237 2.53 5.42 1.22
C VAL A 237 3.95 5.49 1.79
N LEU A 238 4.81 4.53 1.44
CA LEU A 238 6.21 4.48 1.89
C LEU A 238 7.02 5.68 1.40
N ARG A 239 6.89 6.06 0.13
CA ARG A 239 7.54 7.27 -0.41
C ARG A 239 7.12 8.53 0.33
N ARG A 240 5.83 8.70 0.61
CA ARG A 240 5.31 9.87 1.35
C ARG A 240 5.88 9.93 2.76
N ALA A 241 5.93 8.81 3.47
CA ALA A 241 6.57 8.73 4.79
C ALA A 241 8.06 9.09 4.71
N GLY A 242 8.79 8.54 3.74
CA GLY A 242 10.21 8.83 3.53
C GLY A 242 10.47 10.30 3.25
N ASP A 243 9.63 10.94 2.41
CA ASP A 243 9.74 12.36 2.10
C ASP A 243 9.52 13.25 3.33
N VAL A 244 8.64 12.86 4.26
CA VAL A 244 8.45 13.57 5.53
C VAL A 244 9.72 13.52 6.37
N ILE A 245 10.37 12.37 6.47
CA ILE A 245 11.59 12.20 7.26
C ILE A 245 12.79 12.90 6.61
N ARG A 246 13.06 12.65 5.33
CA ARG A 246 14.24 13.15 4.61
C ARG A 246 14.36 14.67 4.61
N ARG A 247 13.23 15.38 4.49
CA ARG A 247 13.20 16.86 4.58
C ARG A 247 13.67 17.39 5.94
N ARG A 248 13.74 16.55 6.96
CA ARG A 248 14.06 16.89 8.35
C ARG A 248 15.35 16.22 8.84
N LEU A 249 15.96 15.35 8.03
CA LEU A 249 17.27 14.80 8.33
C LEU A 249 18.36 15.87 8.12
N PRO A 250 19.30 16.04 9.07
CA PRO A 250 20.42 16.94 8.90
C PRO A 250 21.39 16.36 7.85
N GLY A 251 21.33 16.84 6.60
CA GLY A 251 22.33 16.49 5.59
C GLY A 251 21.87 16.36 4.15
N GLU A 252 20.57 16.34 3.86
CA GLU A 252 20.10 16.39 2.47
C GLU A 252 19.80 17.83 2.05
N ALA A 253 20.87 18.56 1.69
CA ALA A 253 20.71 19.52 0.61
C ALA A 253 20.14 18.75 -0.59
N PRO A 254 19.18 19.30 -1.36
CA PRO A 254 18.68 18.62 -2.54
C PRO A 254 19.88 18.26 -3.41
N VAL A 255 20.15 16.96 -3.51
CA VAL A 255 21.13 16.46 -4.47
C VAL A 255 20.46 16.61 -5.81
N ASP A 256 20.69 17.76 -6.43
CA ASP A 256 20.50 17.94 -7.85
C ASP A 256 21.37 16.88 -8.53
N VAL A 257 20.75 15.80 -9.02
CA VAL A 257 21.43 14.64 -9.62
C VAL A 257 22.06 14.98 -10.97
N ALA A 258 22.21 16.26 -11.29
CA ALA A 258 22.99 16.76 -12.41
C ALA A 258 24.41 17.12 -11.96
N ALA A 259 25.30 16.11 -11.89
CA ALA A 259 26.68 16.18 -12.39
C ALA A 259 27.64 15.22 -11.66
N VAL A 260 27.78 13.99 -12.17
CA VAL A 260 29.10 13.38 -12.33
C VAL A 260 29.19 12.76 -13.73
N ALA A 261 29.57 13.58 -14.70
CA ALA A 261 30.17 13.10 -15.94
C ALA A 261 31.15 14.17 -16.46
N ALA A 262 32.43 13.94 -16.21
CA ALA A 262 33.52 14.62 -16.92
C ALA A 262 33.81 13.89 -18.25
N PRO A 263 34.38 14.57 -19.25
CA PRO A 263 33.73 14.68 -20.56
C PRO A 263 34.29 13.72 -21.62
N ILE A 264 33.43 13.28 -22.53
CA ILE A 264 33.83 12.98 -23.91
C ILE A 264 33.00 13.90 -24.81
N ALA A 265 33.70 14.72 -25.57
CA ALA A 265 33.12 15.70 -26.46
C ALA A 265 32.49 15.01 -27.69
N THR A 266 31.21 15.31 -27.93
CA THR A 266 30.64 15.41 -29.28
C THR A 266 29.41 16.31 -29.23
N ALA A 267 29.39 17.30 -30.11
CA ALA A 267 28.34 18.29 -30.24
C ALA A 267 27.06 17.70 -30.85
N ALA A 268 25.89 18.00 -30.28
CA ALA A 268 24.63 18.10 -31.01
C ALA A 268 23.52 18.80 -30.18
N ALA A 269 22.98 19.87 -30.79
CA ALA A 269 21.63 20.44 -30.71
C ALA A 269 20.82 20.43 -29.39
N VAL A 270 20.50 21.64 -28.93
CA VAL A 270 19.51 21.96 -27.91
C VAL A 270 18.12 21.51 -28.36
N ALA A 271 17.52 20.55 -27.65
CA ALA A 271 16.10 20.20 -27.77
C ALA A 271 15.36 20.69 -26.51
N ALA A 272 14.26 21.41 -26.72
CA ALA A 272 13.33 21.85 -25.68
C ALA A 272 12.76 20.64 -24.90
N PRO A 273 12.34 20.82 -23.63
CA PRO A 273 11.87 19.73 -22.79
C PRO A 273 10.65 19.05 -23.43
N GLN A 274 10.78 17.77 -23.75
CA GLN A 274 9.65 16.93 -24.11
C GLN A 274 8.86 16.64 -22.84
N ALA A 275 7.58 17.00 -22.83
CA ALA A 275 6.63 16.58 -21.80
C ALA A 275 6.69 15.05 -21.64
N LEU A 276 6.70 14.59 -20.39
CA LEU A 276 6.69 13.17 -20.02
C LEU A 276 5.52 12.48 -20.75
N ARG A 277 5.84 11.47 -21.57
CA ARG A 277 4.87 10.75 -22.38
C ARG A 277 3.88 10.01 -21.46
N GLY A 278 2.72 10.60 -21.24
CA GLY A 278 1.63 10.00 -20.46
C GLY A 278 1.02 10.92 -19.40
N GLU A 279 1.65 12.05 -19.10
CA GLU A 279 1.04 13.04 -18.20
C GLU A 279 -0.13 13.74 -18.90
N ILE A 280 -1.28 13.75 -18.23
CA ILE A 280 -2.47 14.46 -18.67
C ILE A 280 -2.47 15.81 -17.94
N ASN A 281 -1.89 16.83 -18.56
CA ASN A 281 -1.69 18.15 -17.95
C ASN A 281 -2.75 19.18 -18.39
N SER A 282 -3.68 18.79 -19.26
CA SER A 282 -4.77 19.63 -19.75
C SER A 282 -6.03 18.84 -20.11
N ARG A 283 -7.17 19.54 -20.21
CA ARG A 283 -8.43 18.96 -20.70
C ARG A 283 -8.30 18.43 -22.14
N GLU A 284 -7.44 19.05 -22.95
CA GLU A 284 -7.17 18.60 -24.31
C GLU A 284 -6.34 17.30 -24.32
N ASP A 285 -5.36 17.17 -23.42
CA ASP A 285 -4.60 15.91 -23.25
C ASP A 285 -5.53 14.76 -22.82
N ALA A 286 -6.51 15.04 -21.96
CA ALA A 286 -7.50 14.05 -21.53
C ALA A 286 -8.36 13.57 -22.71
N ARG A 287 -8.79 14.48 -23.59
CA ARG A 287 -9.57 14.15 -24.80
C ARG A 287 -8.75 13.28 -25.76
N GLN A 288 -7.51 13.66 -26.02
CA GLN A 288 -6.61 12.92 -26.91
C GLN A 288 -6.28 11.54 -26.35
N THR A 289 -6.14 11.43 -25.03
CA THR A 289 -5.93 10.14 -24.36
C THR A 289 -7.16 9.24 -24.49
N ILE A 290 -8.37 9.78 -24.28
CA ILE A 290 -9.61 9.03 -24.48
C ILE A 290 -9.76 8.55 -25.93
N ASP A 291 -9.37 9.37 -26.92
CA ASP A 291 -9.40 8.95 -28.33
C ASP A 291 -8.44 7.78 -28.59
N ARG A 292 -7.22 7.83 -28.04
CA ARG A 292 -6.25 6.74 -28.15
C ARG A 292 -6.74 5.45 -27.50
N LEU A 293 -7.39 5.55 -26.34
CA LEU A 293 -8.03 4.41 -25.67
C LEU A 293 -9.17 3.83 -26.51
N CYS A 294 -10.02 4.68 -27.09
CA CYS A 294 -11.09 4.22 -27.99
C CYS A 294 -10.52 3.48 -29.21
N THR A 295 -9.47 4.00 -29.84
CA THR A 295 -8.80 3.34 -30.97
C THR A 295 -8.17 1.99 -30.56
N TYR A 296 -7.56 1.92 -29.38
CA TYR A 296 -7.02 0.68 -28.83
C TYR A 296 -8.12 -0.38 -28.69
N PHE A 297 -9.20 -0.09 -27.95
CA PHE A 297 -10.28 -1.05 -27.75
C PHE A 297 -11.00 -1.43 -29.04
N GLN A 298 -11.16 -0.51 -30.00
CA GLN A 298 -11.71 -0.86 -31.32
C GLN A 298 -10.83 -1.82 -32.12
N THR A 299 -9.51 -1.79 -31.89
CA THR A 299 -8.53 -2.62 -32.63
C THR A 299 -8.32 -3.97 -31.96
N PHE A 300 -8.24 -4.01 -30.63
CA PHE A 300 -7.88 -5.21 -29.87
C PHE A 300 -9.09 -5.91 -29.22
N GLU A 301 -10.18 -5.19 -28.95
CA GLU A 301 -11.38 -5.72 -28.26
C GLU A 301 -12.70 -5.14 -28.84
N PRO A 302 -13.05 -5.45 -30.10
CA PRO A 302 -14.17 -4.80 -30.80
C PRO A 302 -15.56 -5.07 -30.17
N ALA A 303 -15.70 -6.10 -29.33
CA ALA A 303 -16.91 -6.42 -28.59
C ALA A 303 -17.02 -5.72 -27.22
N SER A 304 -15.99 -4.96 -26.82
CA SER A 304 -15.95 -4.27 -25.54
C SER A 304 -16.96 -3.10 -25.52
N PRO A 305 -17.74 -2.91 -24.44
CA PRO A 305 -18.60 -1.75 -24.27
C PRO A 305 -17.82 -0.47 -23.89
N VAL A 306 -16.52 -0.60 -23.56
CA VAL A 306 -15.67 0.48 -23.04
C VAL A 306 -15.57 1.68 -23.98
N PRO A 307 -15.39 1.54 -25.32
CA PRO A 307 -15.38 2.68 -26.24
C PRO A 307 -16.64 3.54 -26.18
N ILE A 308 -17.82 2.92 -25.99
CA ILE A 308 -19.10 3.63 -25.93
C ILE A 308 -19.16 4.50 -24.66
N LEU A 309 -18.68 3.96 -23.53
CA LEU A 309 -18.63 4.66 -22.25
C LEU A 309 -17.59 5.79 -22.26
N LEU A 310 -16.42 5.54 -22.85
CA LEU A 310 -15.37 6.54 -23.01
C LEU A 310 -15.78 7.70 -23.92
N GLN A 311 -16.49 7.41 -25.02
CA GLN A 311 -17.06 8.46 -25.87
C GLN A 311 -18.13 9.29 -25.16
N ARG A 312 -18.94 8.66 -24.29
CA ARG A 312 -19.87 9.40 -23.42
C ARG A 312 -19.11 10.29 -22.43
N ALA A 313 -18.11 9.76 -21.74
CA ALA A 313 -17.27 10.53 -20.83
C ALA A 313 -16.58 11.71 -21.52
N LYS A 314 -16.07 11.52 -22.74
CA LYS A 314 -15.45 12.59 -23.54
C LYS A 314 -16.41 13.77 -23.81
N LYS A 315 -17.69 13.50 -24.07
CA LYS A 315 -18.70 14.56 -24.28
C LYS A 315 -19.03 15.37 -23.02
N LEU A 316 -18.75 14.81 -21.84
CA LEU A 316 -19.00 15.45 -20.55
C LEU A 316 -17.86 16.39 -20.12
N ILE A 317 -16.66 16.27 -20.70
CA ILE A 317 -15.48 17.08 -20.35
C ILE A 317 -15.70 18.58 -20.61
N ASP A 318 -16.54 18.93 -21.59
CA ASP A 318 -16.79 20.33 -21.97
C ASP A 318 -18.02 20.94 -21.28
N LYS A 319 -18.84 20.12 -20.62
CA LYS A 319 -20.12 20.57 -20.06
C LYS A 319 -19.94 21.18 -18.67
N ASN A 320 -20.60 22.31 -18.43
CA ASN A 320 -20.73 22.82 -17.07
C ASN A 320 -21.69 21.92 -16.26
N PHE A 321 -21.59 21.93 -14.93
CA PHE A 321 -22.36 21.06 -14.05
C PHE A 321 -23.89 21.15 -14.28
N MET A 322 -24.40 22.32 -14.69
CA MET A 322 -25.82 22.54 -14.99
C MET A 322 -26.26 21.84 -16.30
N GLU A 323 -25.43 21.88 -17.34
CA GLU A 323 -25.64 21.13 -18.59
C GLU A 323 -25.53 19.62 -18.36
N LEU A 324 -24.68 19.20 -17.42
CA LEU A 324 -24.50 17.80 -17.05
C LEU A 324 -25.73 17.24 -16.29
N LEU A 325 -26.36 18.05 -15.44
CA LEU A 325 -27.60 17.71 -14.75
C LEU A 325 -28.80 17.61 -15.72
N GLN A 326 -28.88 18.52 -16.70
CA GLN A 326 -29.90 18.47 -17.76
C GLN A 326 -29.80 17.20 -18.63
N ASP A 327 -28.58 16.71 -18.88
CA ASP A 327 -28.35 15.54 -19.75
C ASP A 327 -28.56 14.19 -19.03
N LEU A 328 -28.20 14.12 -17.74
CA LEU A 328 -28.16 12.85 -16.99
C LEU A 328 -29.38 12.61 -16.09
N ALA A 329 -29.99 13.68 -15.57
CA ALA A 329 -31.12 13.58 -14.64
C ALA A 329 -32.00 14.84 -14.72
N PRO A 330 -32.81 15.00 -15.79
CA PRO A 330 -33.64 16.19 -15.99
C PRO A 330 -34.60 16.44 -14.81
N ASP A 331 -35.04 15.40 -14.09
CA ASP A 331 -35.89 15.50 -12.89
C ASP A 331 -35.12 15.89 -11.61
N GLY A 332 -33.78 15.80 -11.61
CA GLY A 332 -32.91 16.15 -10.46
C GLY A 332 -32.72 17.65 -10.27
N LEU A 333 -33.04 18.47 -11.29
CA LEU A 333 -32.96 19.93 -11.21
C LEU A 333 -33.91 20.52 -10.17
N ALA A 334 -35.10 19.94 -10.02
CA ALA A 334 -36.09 20.36 -9.03
C ALA A 334 -35.58 20.14 -7.58
N GLN A 335 -34.84 19.05 -7.36
CA GLN A 335 -34.27 18.70 -6.05
C GLN A 335 -33.05 19.55 -5.70
N LEU A 336 -32.25 19.92 -6.71
CA LEU A 336 -31.09 20.80 -6.52
C LEU A 336 -31.52 22.25 -6.22
N ALA A 337 -32.63 22.73 -6.80
CA ALA A 337 -33.23 24.03 -6.46
C ALA A 337 -33.73 24.09 -5.00
N LEU A 338 -34.26 22.98 -4.48
CA LEU A 338 -34.68 22.83 -3.08
C LEU A 338 -33.51 22.85 -2.09
N VAL A 339 -32.36 22.30 -2.45
CA VAL A 339 -31.17 22.20 -1.58
C VAL A 339 -30.28 23.45 -1.65
N SER A 340 -30.20 24.12 -2.80
CA SER A 340 -29.35 25.30 -3.01
C SER A 340 -29.96 26.63 -2.55
N GLY A 341 -31.25 26.66 -2.21
CA GLY A 341 -31.90 27.82 -1.60
C GLY A 341 -32.04 29.05 -2.52
N ILE A 342 -31.73 28.94 -3.81
CA ILE A 342 -31.96 30.02 -4.76
C ILE A 342 -33.46 30.07 -5.07
N ARG A 343 -34.18 30.95 -4.36
CA ARG A 343 -35.51 31.39 -4.80
C ARG A 343 -35.33 32.09 -6.15
N ASN A 344 -35.92 31.54 -7.20
CA ASN A 344 -36.24 32.34 -8.38
C ASN A 344 -37.17 33.46 -7.90
N SER A 345 -36.62 34.66 -7.70
CA SER A 345 -37.39 35.88 -7.89
C SER A 345 -37.65 35.98 -9.38
N ASP A 346 -38.90 35.79 -9.79
CA ASP A 346 -39.63 36.83 -10.52
C ASP A 346 -41.08 36.38 -10.74
N ASP A 347 -41.99 37.31 -10.43
CA ASP A 347 -43.37 37.38 -10.94
C ASP A 347 -43.37 37.46 -12.48
#